data_AF-A0AAJ0N3R7-F1
#
_entry.id   AF-A0AAJ0N3R7-F1
#
_cell.length_a   1.000
_cell.length_b   1.000
_cell.length_c   1.000
_cell.angle_alpha   90.00
_cell.angle_beta   90.00
_cell.angle_gamma   90.00
#
_symmetry.space_group_name_H-M   'P 1'
#
loop_
_entity.id
_entity.type
_entity.pdbx_description
1 polymer ?
#
loop_
_entity_poly.entity_id
_entity_poly.type
_entity_poly.pdbx_seq_one_letter_code
_entity_poly.pdbx_strand_id
1 'polypeptide(L)'
;MPLLVNAYSTLREALWPDFLPHAAVQHRDHADPELANHLHGFVGYVNQAGDGQMTQARYHLMRHVQRVRQHFSFEVDDSAFGDLAQWAEQANAVCFLADGSVRDPQGRVLISQSEPALDDQAQVPYPPDALERRAHHLAQLSAQVIRVPPSLPPVAGEGEARVRDAAAVTQRMLALFAVALRAEILAAGDAPPALDEVEARLPGVTAALSPQERAFFAEAHPEDQMLANFGWRYESLAVLQWALGLADTLPQPTALCDVPLAAQTALDHAQAPARMALTLRPLPELLDALDLHLRLH
;
A
#
# COMPACT_ATOMS: atom_id res chain seq x y z
N MET A 1 -30.45 -23.28 9.80
CA MET A 1 -30.20 -22.48 11.02
C MET A 1 -29.44 -21.27 10.56
N PRO A 2 -29.75 -20.06 11.04
CA PRO A 2 -29.03 -18.86 10.63
C PRO A 2 -27.54 -19.02 10.95
N LEU A 3 -26.70 -18.71 9.97
CA LEU A 3 -25.25 -18.73 10.07
C LEU A 3 -24.76 -17.33 10.46
N LEU A 4 -24.05 -17.22 11.58
CA LEU A 4 -23.36 -15.99 11.95
C LEU A 4 -22.11 -15.80 11.07
N VAL A 5 -22.07 -14.69 10.34
CA VAL A 5 -20.98 -14.31 9.42
C VAL A 5 -20.29 -13.07 9.95
N ASN A 6 -18.96 -13.12 10.05
CA ASN A 6 -18.12 -11.94 10.21
C ASN A 6 -17.36 -11.70 8.90
N ALA A 7 -17.73 -10.67 8.16
CA ALA A 7 -17.14 -10.36 6.86
C ALA A 7 -16.12 -9.22 6.97
N TYR A 8 -14.95 -9.39 6.35
CA TYR A 8 -13.81 -8.49 6.44
C TYR A 8 -13.42 -7.97 5.07
N SER A 9 -13.83 -6.74 4.78
CA SER A 9 -13.62 -6.05 3.50
C SER A 9 -12.46 -5.07 3.57
N THR A 10 -11.67 -5.02 2.51
CA THR A 10 -10.53 -4.09 2.38
C THR A 10 -10.91 -2.78 1.67
N LEU A 11 -12.15 -2.63 1.18
CA LEU A 11 -12.59 -1.43 0.48
C LEU A 11 -12.61 -0.23 1.43
N ARG A 12 -12.24 0.95 0.92
CA ARG A 12 -12.27 2.18 1.72
C ARG A 12 -13.69 2.57 2.08
N GLU A 13 -14.62 2.43 1.14
CA GLU A 13 -16.03 2.72 1.33
C GLU A 13 -16.78 1.45 1.69
N ALA A 14 -17.73 1.56 2.62
CA ALA A 14 -18.55 0.45 3.05
C ALA A 14 -19.56 0.07 1.96
N LEU A 15 -19.44 -1.14 1.41
CA LEU A 15 -20.48 -1.75 0.60
C LEU A 15 -21.41 -2.55 1.52
N TRP A 16 -22.56 -1.98 1.87
CA TRP A 16 -23.54 -2.64 2.74
C TRP A 16 -24.19 -3.85 2.05
N PRO A 17 -24.41 -4.97 2.76
CA PRO A 17 -25.11 -6.13 2.21
C PRO A 17 -26.58 -5.78 1.97
N ASP A 18 -26.95 -5.57 0.71
CA ASP A 18 -28.28 -5.14 0.26
C ASP A 18 -29.34 -6.24 0.30
N PHE A 19 -28.91 -7.49 0.42
CA PHE A 19 -29.75 -8.67 0.65
C PHE A 19 -30.22 -8.80 2.11
N LEU A 20 -29.80 -7.89 3.01
CA LEU A 20 -30.24 -7.85 4.41
C LEU A 20 -30.79 -6.46 4.79
N PRO A 21 -31.77 -6.39 5.71
CA PRO A 21 -32.13 -5.12 6.34
C PRO A 21 -30.92 -4.53 7.08
N HIS A 22 -30.63 -3.24 6.89
CA HIS A 22 -29.50 -2.59 7.57
C HIS A 22 -29.53 -2.76 9.10
N ALA A 23 -30.71 -2.80 9.72
CA ALA A 23 -30.85 -3.00 11.17
C ALA A 23 -30.37 -4.38 11.66
N ALA A 24 -30.24 -5.36 10.75
CA ALA A 24 -29.72 -6.70 11.05
C ALA A 24 -28.19 -6.80 10.89
N VAL A 25 -27.52 -5.71 10.48
CA VAL A 25 -26.10 -5.68 10.14
C VAL A 25 -25.37 -4.78 11.12
N GLN A 26 -24.45 -5.38 11.88
CA GLN A 26 -23.48 -4.61 12.65
C GLN A 26 -22.29 -4.26 11.76
N HIS A 27 -21.75 -3.05 11.93
CA HIS A 27 -20.65 -2.54 11.11
C HIS A 27 -19.63 -1.79 11.98
N ARG A 28 -18.36 -2.01 11.70
CA ARG A 28 -17.22 -1.26 12.24
C ARG A 28 -16.29 -0.90 11.11
N ASP A 29 -15.70 0.28 11.17
CA ASP A 29 -14.71 0.72 10.19
C ASP A 29 -13.36 1.04 10.84
N HIS A 30 -12.39 1.43 10.01
CA HIS A 30 -11.04 1.77 10.44
C HIS A 30 -10.93 2.97 11.40
N ALA A 31 -12.00 3.75 11.62
CA ALA A 31 -12.01 4.82 12.61
C ALA A 31 -12.22 4.27 14.04
N ASP A 32 -12.72 3.04 14.17
CA ASP A 32 -12.85 2.33 15.45
C ASP A 32 -11.51 1.72 15.89
N PRO A 33 -10.91 2.17 17.02
CA PRO A 33 -9.67 1.61 17.54
C PRO A 33 -9.77 0.12 17.90
N GLU A 34 -10.96 -0.38 18.26
CA GLU A 34 -11.17 -1.79 18.56
C GLU A 34 -10.97 -2.66 17.32
N LEU A 35 -11.32 -2.16 16.12
CA LEU A 35 -11.09 -2.89 14.88
C LEU A 35 -9.60 -3.14 14.65
N ALA A 36 -8.73 -2.16 14.92
CA ALA A 36 -7.29 -2.33 14.74
C ALA A 36 -6.72 -3.44 15.66
N ASN A 37 -7.14 -3.46 16.92
CA ASN A 37 -6.75 -4.51 17.87
C ASN A 37 -7.29 -5.89 17.46
N HIS A 38 -8.54 -5.93 17.02
CA HIS A 38 -9.19 -7.14 16.51
C HIS A 38 -8.45 -7.72 15.30
N LEU A 39 -8.13 -6.89 14.30
CA LEU A 39 -7.40 -7.31 13.11
C LEU A 39 -5.99 -7.79 13.44
N HIS A 40 -5.30 -7.19 14.42
CA HIS A 40 -4.02 -7.69 14.90
C HIS A 40 -4.14 -9.11 15.47
N GLY A 41 -5.14 -9.35 16.32
CA GLY A 41 -5.47 -10.68 16.83
C GLY A 41 -5.81 -11.65 15.71
N PHE A 42 -6.57 -11.21 14.70
CA PHE A 42 -6.96 -12.04 13.58
C PHE A 42 -5.77 -12.43 12.68
N VAL A 43 -4.80 -11.54 12.45
CA VAL A 43 -3.53 -11.91 11.78
C VAL A 43 -2.80 -12.99 12.58
N GLY A 44 -2.76 -12.86 13.91
CA GLY A 44 -2.18 -13.87 14.80
C GLY A 44 -2.88 -15.23 14.68
N TYR A 45 -4.21 -15.23 14.65
CA TYR A 45 -5.03 -16.42 14.43
C TYR A 45 -4.70 -17.09 13.10
N VAL A 46 -4.67 -16.34 11.99
CA VAL A 46 -4.34 -16.86 10.65
C VAL A 46 -2.93 -17.45 10.61
N ASN A 47 -1.98 -16.82 11.29
CA ASN A 47 -0.60 -17.29 11.34
C ASN A 47 -0.42 -18.60 12.13
N GLN A 48 -1.23 -18.82 13.17
CA GLN A 48 -1.14 -19.99 14.05
C GLN A 48 -2.03 -21.17 13.61
N ALA A 49 -2.96 -20.95 12.69
CA ALA A 49 -3.91 -21.98 12.27
C ALA A 49 -3.24 -23.17 11.55
N GLY A 50 -3.75 -24.38 11.81
CA GLY A 50 -3.26 -25.60 11.18
C GLY A 50 -1.83 -25.97 11.60
N ASP A 51 -0.99 -26.31 10.62
CA ASP A 51 0.40 -26.76 10.82
C ASP A 51 1.43 -25.62 10.92
N GLY A 52 1.01 -24.36 10.83
CA GLY A 52 1.90 -23.19 10.85
C GLY A 52 2.75 -22.98 9.58
N GLN A 53 2.65 -23.81 8.53
CA GLN A 53 3.40 -23.63 7.28
C GLN A 53 2.95 -22.42 6.44
N MET A 54 3.88 -21.53 6.09
CA MET A 54 3.54 -20.35 5.29
C MET A 54 3.20 -20.70 3.82
N THR A 55 1.92 -20.92 3.54
CA THR A 55 1.39 -21.12 2.19
C THR A 55 1.03 -19.80 1.51
N GLN A 56 0.85 -19.82 0.19
CA GLN A 56 0.39 -18.66 -0.57
C GLN A 56 -0.96 -18.13 -0.05
N ALA A 57 -1.93 -19.03 0.16
CA ALA A 57 -3.25 -18.67 0.68
C ALA A 57 -3.16 -18.00 2.06
N ARG A 58 -2.33 -18.54 2.97
CA ARG A 58 -2.09 -17.95 4.29
C ARG A 58 -1.46 -16.57 4.18
N TYR A 59 -0.40 -16.42 3.37
CA TYR A 59 0.25 -15.14 3.15
C TYR A 59 -0.74 -14.10 2.57
N HIS A 60 -1.51 -14.47 1.56
CA HIS A 60 -2.49 -13.61 0.91
C HIS A 60 -3.60 -13.21 1.89
N LEU A 61 -4.09 -14.13 2.72
CA LEU A 61 -5.07 -13.85 3.76
C LEU A 61 -4.52 -12.91 4.84
N MET A 62 -3.28 -13.10 5.30
CA MET A 62 -2.65 -12.15 6.24
C MET A 62 -2.57 -10.74 5.64
N ARG A 63 -2.18 -10.62 4.37
CA ARG A 63 -2.14 -9.34 3.65
C ARG A 63 -3.54 -8.76 3.45
N HIS A 64 -4.56 -9.59 3.26
CA HIS A 64 -5.96 -9.18 3.21
C HIS A 64 -6.40 -8.58 4.55
N VAL A 65 -6.25 -9.32 5.64
CA VAL A 65 -6.64 -8.88 7.00
C VAL A 65 -5.92 -7.59 7.40
N GLN A 66 -4.62 -7.45 7.08
CA GLN A 66 -3.86 -6.22 7.32
C GLN A 66 -4.40 -4.99 6.57
N ARG A 67 -5.13 -5.19 5.48
CA ARG A 67 -5.73 -4.13 4.66
C ARG A 67 -7.20 -3.90 4.94
N VAL A 68 -7.82 -4.69 5.83
CA VAL A 68 -9.25 -4.57 6.15
C VAL A 68 -9.55 -3.17 6.67
N ARG A 69 -10.64 -2.61 6.15
CA ARG A 69 -11.16 -1.28 6.50
C ARG A 69 -12.58 -1.34 7.01
N GLN A 70 -13.32 -2.38 6.63
CA GLN A 70 -14.73 -2.55 6.94
C GLN A 70 -14.93 -3.95 7.50
N HIS A 71 -15.56 -4.03 8.66
CA HIS A 71 -15.99 -5.28 9.28
C HIS A 71 -17.51 -5.25 9.41
N PHE A 72 -18.15 -6.32 8.96
CA PHE A 72 -19.58 -6.53 9.09
C PHE A 72 -19.85 -7.80 9.88
N SER A 73 -20.89 -7.78 10.71
CA SER A 73 -21.37 -8.95 11.45
C SER A 73 -22.89 -9.07 11.31
N PHE A 74 -23.36 -10.21 10.84
CA PHE A 74 -24.78 -10.45 10.55
C PHE A 74 -25.08 -11.96 10.48
N GLU A 75 -26.37 -12.30 10.57
CA GLU A 75 -26.85 -13.67 10.39
C GLU A 75 -27.43 -13.87 9.00
N VAL A 76 -27.16 -15.02 8.39
CA VAL A 76 -27.64 -15.38 7.04
C VAL A 76 -28.27 -16.77 7.05
N ASP A 77 -29.46 -16.90 6.48
CA ASP A 77 -30.07 -18.20 6.22
C ASP A 77 -29.54 -18.83 4.93
N ASP A 78 -29.58 -20.16 4.83
CA ASP A 78 -29.08 -20.94 3.69
C ASP A 78 -29.58 -20.44 2.32
N SER A 79 -30.81 -19.90 2.26
CA SER A 79 -31.41 -19.34 1.04
C SER A 79 -30.67 -18.12 0.49
N ALA A 80 -29.94 -17.40 1.33
CA ALA A 80 -29.22 -16.17 0.98
C ALA A 80 -27.72 -16.38 0.76
N PHE A 81 -27.23 -17.64 0.73
CA PHE A 81 -25.81 -17.92 0.49
C PHE A 81 -25.34 -17.48 -0.90
N GLY A 82 -26.22 -17.51 -1.91
CA GLY A 82 -25.90 -16.98 -3.24
C GLY A 82 -25.66 -15.47 -3.23
N ASP A 83 -26.54 -14.73 -2.53
CA ASP A 83 -26.44 -13.27 -2.39
C ASP A 83 -25.23 -12.88 -1.54
N LEU A 84 -24.96 -13.62 -0.46
CA LEU A 84 -23.75 -13.47 0.35
C LEU A 84 -22.48 -13.62 -0.50
N ALA A 85 -22.42 -14.65 -1.35
CA ALA A 85 -21.27 -14.89 -2.21
C ALA A 85 -21.05 -13.74 -3.21
N GLN A 86 -22.13 -13.29 -3.85
CA GLN A 86 -22.09 -12.16 -4.78
C GLN A 86 -21.64 -10.87 -4.08
N TRP A 87 -22.21 -10.57 -2.92
CA TRP A 87 -21.84 -9.39 -2.15
C TRP A 87 -20.41 -9.46 -1.63
N ALA A 88 -19.97 -10.61 -1.08
CA ALA A 88 -18.62 -10.75 -0.54
C ALA A 88 -17.54 -10.57 -1.62
N GLU A 89 -17.82 -11.00 -2.87
CA GLU A 89 -16.94 -10.74 -4.01
C GLU A 89 -16.86 -9.23 -4.30
N GLN A 90 -18.01 -8.55 -4.42
CA GLN A 90 -18.08 -7.11 -4.70
C GLN A 90 -17.48 -6.26 -3.58
N ALA A 91 -17.70 -6.67 -2.33
CA ALA A 91 -17.16 -6.03 -1.14
C ALA A 91 -15.68 -6.36 -0.94
N ASN A 92 -15.08 -7.23 -1.76
CA ASN A 92 -13.73 -7.73 -1.58
C ASN A 92 -13.50 -8.25 -0.15
N ALA A 93 -14.38 -9.16 0.29
CA ALA A 93 -14.48 -9.60 1.67
C ALA A 93 -14.20 -11.10 1.84
N VAL A 94 -13.49 -11.45 2.92
CA VAL A 94 -13.40 -12.83 3.42
C VAL A 94 -14.35 -13.00 4.61
N CYS A 95 -14.90 -14.20 4.77
CA CYS A 95 -15.88 -14.51 5.82
C CYS A 95 -15.26 -15.39 6.91
N PHE A 96 -15.34 -14.97 8.16
CA PHE A 96 -15.04 -15.80 9.33
C PHE A 96 -16.35 -16.33 9.90
N LEU A 97 -16.46 -17.64 10.06
CA LEU A 97 -17.67 -18.31 10.52
C LEU A 97 -17.53 -18.85 11.95
N ALA A 98 -18.66 -19.21 12.57
CA ALA A 98 -18.71 -19.72 13.94
C ALA A 98 -17.96 -21.06 14.14
N ASP A 99 -17.71 -21.82 13.07
CA ASP A 99 -16.87 -23.03 13.08
C ASP A 99 -15.36 -22.70 13.15
N GLY A 100 -15.00 -21.42 13.14
CA GLY A 100 -13.62 -20.94 13.15
C GLY A 100 -12.99 -20.86 11.76
N SER A 101 -13.66 -21.32 10.70
CA SER A 101 -13.10 -21.23 9.35
C SER A 101 -13.11 -19.80 8.81
N VAL A 102 -12.03 -19.47 8.09
CA VAL A 102 -12.01 -18.31 7.18
C VAL A 102 -12.27 -18.82 5.78
N ARG A 103 -13.23 -18.20 5.10
CA ARG A 103 -13.68 -18.60 3.77
C ARG A 103 -13.62 -17.46 2.79
N ASP A 104 -13.40 -17.82 1.54
CA ASP A 104 -13.51 -16.88 0.42
C ASP A 104 -14.99 -16.59 0.08
N PRO A 105 -15.28 -15.67 -0.86
CA PRO A 105 -16.66 -15.34 -1.23
C PRO A 105 -17.47 -16.54 -1.71
N GLN A 106 -16.84 -17.56 -2.31
CA GLN A 106 -17.52 -18.77 -2.77
C GLN A 106 -17.74 -19.80 -1.65
N GLY A 107 -17.37 -19.48 -0.41
CA GLY A 107 -17.53 -20.36 0.75
C GLY A 107 -16.49 -21.47 0.83
N ARG A 108 -15.38 -21.38 0.06
CA ARG A 108 -14.26 -22.32 0.12
C ARG A 108 -13.35 -21.97 1.30
N VAL A 109 -12.80 -22.99 1.95
CA VAL A 109 -12.07 -22.83 3.22
C VAL A 109 -10.62 -22.41 2.96
N LEU A 110 -10.30 -21.16 3.29
CA LEU A 110 -8.94 -20.60 3.19
C LEU A 110 -8.06 -21.09 4.35
N ILE A 111 -8.59 -21.03 5.57
CA ILE A 111 -7.90 -21.38 6.82
C ILE A 111 -8.91 -21.96 7.81
N SER A 112 -8.51 -23.01 8.52
CA SER A 112 -9.18 -23.54 9.72
C SER A 112 -8.14 -24.06 10.72
N GLN A 113 -8.54 -24.23 11.99
CA GLN A 113 -7.70 -24.83 13.04
C GLN A 113 -7.54 -26.34 12.89
N SER A 114 -8.58 -27.03 12.42
CA SER A 114 -8.58 -28.48 12.24
C SER A 114 -9.63 -28.90 11.23
N GLU A 115 -10.89 -28.52 11.45
CA GLU A 115 -12.03 -28.79 10.59
C GLU A 115 -12.81 -27.48 10.33
N PRO A 116 -13.43 -27.28 9.16
CA PRO A 116 -13.35 -28.11 7.96
C PRO A 116 -11.97 -28.09 7.29
N ALA A 117 -11.68 -29.12 6.50
CA ALA A 117 -10.48 -29.19 5.66
C ALA A 117 -10.34 -27.98 4.73
N LEU A 118 -9.10 -27.59 4.46
CA LEU A 118 -8.78 -26.52 3.53
C LEU A 118 -9.17 -26.91 2.10
N ASP A 119 -9.57 -25.93 1.30
CA ASP A 119 -9.86 -26.12 -0.12
C ASP A 119 -8.69 -25.57 -0.94
N ASP A 120 -8.06 -26.42 -1.75
CA ASP A 120 -6.91 -26.07 -2.60
C ASP A 120 -7.25 -24.98 -3.65
N GLN A 121 -8.53 -24.76 -3.94
CA GLN A 121 -9.00 -23.72 -4.85
C GLN A 121 -9.41 -22.43 -4.13
N ALA A 122 -9.39 -22.39 -2.80
CA ALA A 122 -9.74 -21.19 -2.05
C ALA A 122 -8.76 -20.06 -2.32
N GLN A 123 -9.29 -18.87 -2.61
CA GLN A 123 -8.47 -17.69 -2.89
C GLN A 123 -9.09 -16.46 -2.22
N VAL A 124 -8.27 -15.59 -1.64
CA VAL A 124 -8.79 -14.29 -1.18
C VAL A 124 -9.28 -13.49 -2.39
N PRO A 125 -10.36 -12.70 -2.25
CA PRO A 125 -10.82 -11.86 -3.33
C PRO A 125 -9.83 -10.70 -3.57
N TYR A 126 -9.86 -10.17 -4.79
CA TYR A 126 -9.16 -8.95 -5.16
C TYR A 126 -10.08 -8.06 -6.00
N PRO A 127 -9.93 -6.73 -5.94
CA PRO A 127 -10.69 -5.85 -6.81
C PRO A 127 -10.41 -6.16 -8.29
N PRO A 128 -11.42 -6.07 -9.18
CA PRO A 128 -11.24 -6.37 -10.60
C PRO A 128 -10.10 -5.58 -11.27
N ASP A 129 -9.97 -4.29 -10.96
CA ASP A 129 -8.91 -3.43 -11.53
C ASP A 129 -7.51 -3.92 -11.15
N ALA A 130 -7.34 -4.47 -9.94
CA ALA A 130 -6.06 -5.03 -9.49
C ALA A 130 -5.71 -6.33 -10.22
N LEU A 131 -6.70 -7.18 -10.51
CA LEU A 131 -6.52 -8.41 -11.27
C LEU A 131 -6.20 -8.13 -12.73
N GLU A 132 -6.91 -7.19 -13.35
CA GLU A 132 -6.69 -6.75 -14.73
C GLU A 132 -5.29 -6.14 -14.91
N ARG A 133 -4.92 -5.20 -14.02
CA ARG A 133 -3.58 -4.59 -13.98
C ARG A 133 -2.49 -5.64 -13.83
N ARG A 134 -2.68 -6.61 -12.92
CA ARG A 134 -1.75 -7.74 -12.76
C ARG A 134 -1.60 -8.54 -14.05
N ALA A 135 -2.72 -8.92 -14.68
CA ALA A 135 -2.70 -9.73 -15.89
C ALA A 135 -1.99 -9.01 -17.05
N HIS A 136 -2.24 -7.71 -17.19
CA HIS A 136 -1.57 -6.86 -18.17
C HIS A 136 -0.04 -6.88 -18.00
N HIS A 137 0.46 -6.58 -16.79
CA HIS A 137 1.90 -6.57 -16.55
C HIS A 137 2.55 -7.95 -16.66
N LEU A 138 1.87 -9.02 -16.24
CA LEU A 138 2.39 -10.38 -16.42
C LEU A 138 2.56 -10.71 -17.91
N ALA A 139 1.61 -10.32 -18.76
CA ALA A 139 1.73 -10.50 -20.20
C ALA A 139 2.89 -9.69 -20.79
N GLN A 140 3.02 -8.42 -20.41
CA GLN A 140 4.11 -7.54 -20.83
C GLN A 140 5.49 -8.07 -20.43
N LEU A 141 5.65 -8.49 -19.18
CA LEU A 141 6.92 -8.99 -18.65
C LEU A 141 7.28 -10.35 -19.24
N SER A 142 6.29 -11.22 -19.45
CA SER A 142 6.51 -12.50 -20.13
C SER A 142 7.00 -12.30 -21.57
N ALA A 143 6.48 -11.29 -22.29
CA ALA A 143 6.96 -10.95 -23.64
C ALA A 143 8.43 -10.47 -23.65
N GLN A 144 8.93 -9.96 -22.51
CA GLN A 144 10.32 -9.56 -22.30
C GLN A 144 11.17 -10.69 -21.67
N VAL A 145 10.62 -11.90 -21.53
CA VAL A 145 11.29 -13.06 -20.91
C VAL A 145 11.66 -12.81 -19.42
N ILE A 146 10.94 -11.88 -18.76
CA ILE A 146 11.08 -11.61 -17.34
C ILE A 146 10.14 -12.54 -16.58
N ARG A 147 10.70 -13.38 -15.70
CA ARG A 147 9.93 -14.32 -14.88
C ARG A 147 9.48 -13.66 -13.59
N VAL A 148 8.17 -13.54 -13.42
CA VAL A 148 7.54 -13.07 -12.17
C VAL A 148 7.09 -14.28 -11.32
N PRO A 149 7.41 -14.33 -10.02
CA PRO A 149 6.89 -15.38 -9.13
C PRO A 149 5.35 -15.41 -9.11
N PRO A 150 4.69 -16.58 -9.31
CA PRO A 150 3.23 -16.67 -9.32
C PRO A 150 2.60 -16.39 -7.95
N SER A 151 3.39 -16.48 -6.89
CA SER A 151 3.00 -16.23 -5.50
C SER A 151 2.82 -14.75 -5.18
N LEU A 152 3.32 -13.83 -6.01
CA LEU A 152 3.14 -12.39 -5.79
C LEU A 152 1.66 -12.00 -5.91
N PRO A 153 1.05 -11.43 -4.86
CA PRO A 153 -0.34 -10.97 -4.92
C PRO A 153 -0.46 -9.72 -5.79
N PRO A 154 -1.66 -9.44 -6.35
CA PRO A 154 -1.99 -8.13 -6.87
C PRO A 154 -1.72 -7.02 -5.84
N VAL A 155 -1.33 -5.84 -6.32
CA VAL A 155 -1.35 -4.63 -5.47
C VAL A 155 -2.79 -4.21 -5.18
N ALA A 156 -2.97 -3.25 -4.27
CA ALA A 156 -4.29 -2.72 -3.95
C ALA A 156 -5.02 -2.18 -5.19
N GLY A 157 -6.33 -2.40 -5.26
CA GLY A 157 -7.21 -1.80 -6.26
C GLY A 157 -7.59 -0.36 -5.94
N GLU A 158 -8.23 0.32 -6.90
CA GLU A 158 -8.67 1.72 -6.74
C GLU A 158 -9.65 1.92 -5.58
N GLY A 159 -10.51 0.93 -5.29
CA GLY A 159 -11.42 0.94 -4.15
C GLY A 159 -10.73 0.75 -2.79
N GLU A 160 -9.49 0.27 -2.78
CA GLU A 160 -8.69 0.01 -1.57
C GLU A 160 -7.64 1.11 -1.32
N ALA A 161 -7.01 1.61 -2.38
CA ALA A 161 -5.84 2.48 -2.32
C ALA A 161 -6.10 3.90 -1.80
N ARG A 162 -5.46 4.28 -0.69
CA ARG A 162 -5.44 5.67 -0.21
C ARG A 162 -4.08 6.30 -0.49
N VAL A 163 -4.08 7.34 -1.31
CA VAL A 163 -2.90 8.18 -1.55
C VAL A 163 -2.94 9.42 -0.66
N ARG A 164 -1.75 9.96 -0.36
CA ARG A 164 -1.63 11.28 0.29
C ARG A 164 -1.98 12.35 -0.73
N ASP A 165 -2.44 13.52 -0.27
CA ASP A 165 -2.70 14.64 -1.18
C ASP A 165 -1.41 15.22 -1.77
N ALA A 166 -1.56 16.01 -2.84
CA ALA A 166 -0.42 16.59 -3.56
C ALA A 166 0.45 17.49 -2.67
N ALA A 167 -0.13 18.21 -1.70
CA ALA A 167 0.63 19.07 -0.81
C ALA A 167 1.54 18.24 0.11
N ALA A 168 1.02 17.17 0.71
CA ALA A 168 1.78 16.25 1.53
C ALA A 168 2.89 15.53 0.72
N VAL A 169 2.60 15.13 -0.52
CA VAL A 169 3.61 14.52 -1.41
C VAL A 169 4.69 15.54 -1.81
N THR A 170 4.32 16.79 -2.07
CA THR A 170 5.25 17.90 -2.34
C THR A 170 6.18 18.16 -1.16
N GLN A 171 5.65 18.19 0.06
CA GLN A 171 6.46 18.37 1.26
C GLN A 171 7.42 17.19 1.46
N ARG A 172 6.96 15.97 1.21
CA ARG A 172 7.83 14.79 1.26
C ARG A 172 8.93 14.83 0.20
N MET A 173 8.62 15.28 -1.02
CA MET A 173 9.56 15.49 -2.11
C MET A 173 10.68 16.44 -1.69
N LEU A 174 10.34 17.60 -1.11
CA LEU A 174 11.33 18.56 -0.62
C LEU A 174 12.18 18.02 0.55
N ALA A 175 11.59 17.25 1.45
CA ALA A 175 12.32 16.55 2.51
C ALA A 175 13.33 15.54 1.98
N LEU A 176 12.95 14.74 0.98
CA LEU A 176 13.86 13.79 0.32
C LEU A 176 15.01 14.50 -0.38
N PHE A 177 14.71 15.61 -1.08
CA PHE A 177 15.73 16.44 -1.71
C PHE A 177 16.73 17.00 -0.69
N ALA A 178 16.24 17.56 0.42
CA ALA A 178 17.09 18.15 1.44
C ALA A 178 18.07 17.15 2.06
N VAL A 179 17.63 15.92 2.36
CA VAL A 179 18.52 14.89 2.93
C VAL A 179 19.47 14.30 1.89
N ALA A 180 19.03 14.13 0.64
CA ALA A 180 19.88 13.66 -0.44
C ALA A 180 21.00 14.66 -0.73
N LEU A 181 20.66 15.95 -0.86
CA LEU A 181 21.62 17.02 -1.08
C LEU A 181 22.60 17.16 0.09
N ARG A 182 22.11 17.08 1.34
CA ARG A 182 22.99 17.07 2.52
C ARG A 182 24.01 15.93 2.44
N ALA A 183 23.57 14.72 2.10
CA ALA A 183 24.45 13.56 2.00
C ALA A 183 25.49 13.73 0.89
N GLU A 184 25.10 14.26 -0.26
CA GLU A 184 26.00 14.56 -1.38
C GLU A 184 27.09 15.57 -0.99
N ILE A 185 26.71 16.69 -0.37
CA ILE A 185 27.66 17.74 0.07
C ILE A 185 28.66 17.18 1.09
N LEU A 186 28.19 16.41 2.08
CA LEU A 186 29.06 15.79 3.08
C LEU A 186 30.00 14.75 2.45
N ALA A 187 29.50 13.94 1.52
CA ALA A 187 30.32 12.97 0.80
C ALA A 187 31.39 13.63 -0.08
N ALA A 188 31.14 14.84 -0.56
CA ALA A 188 32.13 15.67 -1.26
C ALA A 188 33.16 16.33 -0.31
N GLY A 189 32.98 16.23 1.01
CA GLY A 189 33.85 16.85 2.01
C GLY A 189 33.54 18.33 2.28
N ASP A 190 32.41 18.83 1.76
CA ASP A 190 31.97 20.20 1.93
C ASP A 190 31.05 20.37 3.16
N ALA A 191 30.94 21.60 3.65
CA ALA A 191 30.04 21.94 4.75
C ALA A 191 28.63 22.22 4.20
N PRO A 192 27.63 21.37 4.46
CA PRO A 192 26.24 21.62 4.06
C PRO A 192 25.60 22.72 4.89
N PRO A 193 24.57 23.40 4.33
CA PRO A 193 23.79 24.38 5.07
C PRO A 193 23.13 23.77 6.31
N ALA A 194 23.00 24.58 7.35
CA ALA A 194 22.25 24.22 8.55
C ALA A 194 20.75 24.11 8.23
N LEU A 195 20.00 23.40 9.08
CA LEU A 195 18.58 23.09 8.81
C LEU A 195 17.71 24.36 8.68
N ASP A 196 18.02 25.42 9.40
CA ASP A 196 17.35 26.73 9.31
C ASP A 196 17.63 27.43 7.97
N GLU A 197 18.86 27.34 7.45
CA GLU A 197 19.21 27.81 6.11
C GLU A 197 18.51 27.00 5.01
N VAL A 198 18.38 25.68 5.22
CA VAL A 198 17.61 24.81 4.33
C VAL A 198 16.12 25.16 4.37
N GLU A 199 15.54 25.39 5.55
CA GLU A 199 14.15 25.82 5.72
C GLU A 199 13.86 27.15 5.00
N ALA A 200 14.80 28.10 5.03
CA ALA A 200 14.67 29.36 4.30
C ALA A 200 14.60 29.16 2.77
N ARG A 201 15.29 28.16 2.24
CA ARG A 201 15.31 27.83 0.80
C ARG A 201 14.22 26.85 0.39
N LEU A 202 13.81 25.97 1.30
CA LEU A 202 12.84 24.89 1.10
C LEU A 202 11.76 24.96 2.20
N PRO A 203 10.83 25.94 2.16
CA PRO A 203 9.95 26.17 3.31
C PRO A 203 8.93 25.04 3.50
N GLY A 204 8.82 24.58 4.75
CA GLY A 204 8.03 23.43 5.18
C GLY A 204 8.84 22.15 5.41
N VAL A 205 10.12 22.13 5.00
CA VAL A 205 10.95 20.92 5.03
C VAL A 205 11.14 20.37 6.44
N THR A 206 11.36 21.22 7.44
CA THR A 206 11.62 20.82 8.82
C THR A 206 10.46 20.00 9.39
N ALA A 207 9.22 20.40 9.08
CA ALA A 207 8.01 19.69 9.48
C ALA A 207 7.81 18.37 8.71
N ALA A 208 8.32 18.30 7.47
CA ALA A 208 8.18 17.16 6.58
C ALA A 208 9.23 16.05 6.81
N LEU A 209 10.31 16.34 7.53
CA LEU A 209 11.32 15.34 7.87
C LEU A 209 10.72 14.22 8.74
N SER A 210 11.11 12.99 8.48
CA SER A 210 10.89 11.85 9.37
C SER A 210 11.83 11.93 10.60
N PRO A 211 11.57 11.16 11.67
CA PRO A 211 12.47 11.11 12.82
C PRO A 211 13.92 10.73 12.45
N GLN A 212 14.10 9.79 11.51
CA GLN A 212 15.42 9.36 11.05
C GLN A 212 16.14 10.47 10.28
N GLU A 213 15.41 11.23 9.46
CA GLU A 213 15.96 12.34 8.68
C GLU A 213 16.34 13.53 9.58
N ARG A 214 15.56 13.82 10.62
CA ARG A 214 15.95 14.81 11.64
C ARG A 214 17.22 14.40 12.38
N ALA A 215 17.35 13.13 12.73
CA ALA A 215 18.56 12.60 13.37
C ALA A 215 19.78 12.78 12.44
N PHE A 216 19.62 12.56 11.14
CA PHE A 216 20.69 12.78 10.16
C PHE A 216 21.12 14.25 10.03
N PHE A 217 20.19 15.20 10.15
CA PHE A 217 20.55 16.63 10.22
C PHE A 217 21.31 16.99 11.51
N ALA A 218 21.04 16.30 12.61
CA ALA A 218 21.70 16.50 13.90
C ALA A 218 23.06 15.78 14.01
N GLU A 219 23.34 14.82 13.12
CA GLU A 219 24.59 14.08 13.11
C GLU A 219 25.72 14.92 12.49
N ALA A 220 26.78 15.14 13.27
CA ALA A 220 27.92 15.97 12.88
C ALA A 220 28.91 15.20 11.99
N HIS A 221 29.05 13.89 12.23
CA HIS A 221 29.99 13.04 11.50
C HIS A 221 29.32 11.73 11.07
N PRO A 222 28.37 11.79 10.12
CA PRO A 222 27.67 10.60 9.66
C PRO A 222 28.64 9.64 8.96
N GLU A 223 28.49 8.35 9.23
CA GLU A 223 29.27 7.29 8.60
C GLU A 223 28.94 7.18 7.10
N ASP A 224 29.89 6.65 6.30
CA ASP A 224 29.75 6.48 4.85
C ASP A 224 28.47 5.74 4.45
N GLN A 225 28.06 4.71 5.20
CA GLN A 225 26.83 3.98 4.93
C GLN A 225 25.58 4.83 5.13
N MET A 226 25.60 5.75 6.10
CA MET A 226 24.50 6.68 6.31
C MET A 226 24.42 7.69 5.16
N LEU A 227 25.55 8.21 4.71
CA LEU A 227 25.63 9.07 3.52
C LEU A 227 25.10 8.36 2.28
N ALA A 228 25.51 7.11 2.03
CA ALA A 228 24.99 6.31 0.92
C ALA A 228 23.46 6.14 1.01
N ASN A 229 22.94 5.77 2.18
CA ASN A 229 21.50 5.55 2.40
C ASN A 229 20.66 6.82 2.13
N PHE A 230 21.16 7.99 2.52
CA PHE A 230 20.48 9.27 2.27
C PHE A 230 20.71 9.78 0.84
N GLY A 231 21.86 9.52 0.23
CA GLY A 231 22.13 9.82 -1.18
C GLY A 231 21.16 9.09 -2.13
N TRP A 232 20.85 7.82 -1.85
CA TRP A 232 19.84 7.06 -2.59
C TRP A 232 18.42 7.65 -2.52
N ARG A 233 18.16 8.67 -1.68
CA ARG A 233 16.88 9.36 -1.65
C ARG A 233 16.60 10.19 -2.91
N TYR A 234 17.61 10.44 -3.76
CA TYR A 234 17.36 10.97 -5.10
C TYR A 234 16.47 10.05 -5.96
N GLU A 235 16.60 8.73 -5.85
CA GLU A 235 15.70 7.80 -6.56
C GLU A 235 14.26 7.93 -6.08
N SER A 236 14.07 8.07 -4.77
CA SER A 236 12.75 8.31 -4.19
C SER A 236 12.20 9.68 -4.58
N LEU A 237 13.06 10.71 -4.66
CA LEU A 237 12.70 12.05 -5.09
C LEU A 237 12.16 12.03 -6.53
N ALA A 238 12.87 11.37 -7.45
CA ALA A 238 12.48 11.26 -8.86
C ALA A 238 11.10 10.60 -9.02
N VAL A 239 10.82 9.54 -8.24
CA VAL A 239 9.49 8.90 -8.22
C VAL A 239 8.40 9.88 -7.76
N LEU A 240 8.66 10.67 -6.71
CA LEU A 240 7.67 11.66 -6.26
C LEU A 240 7.47 12.81 -7.24
N GLN A 241 8.53 13.24 -7.94
CA GLN A 241 8.43 14.23 -9.02
C GLN A 241 7.58 13.71 -10.17
N TRP A 242 7.79 12.48 -10.60
CA TRP A 242 6.91 11.83 -11.57
C TRP A 242 5.47 11.80 -11.07
N ALA A 243 5.22 11.33 -9.84
CA ALA A 243 3.87 11.26 -9.27
C ALA A 243 3.16 12.63 -9.19
N LEU A 244 3.92 13.71 -9.00
CA LEU A 244 3.43 15.10 -8.97
C LEU A 244 3.32 15.76 -10.35
N GLY A 245 3.61 15.04 -11.43
CA GLY A 245 3.58 15.57 -12.80
C GLY A 245 4.73 16.52 -13.14
N LEU A 246 5.81 16.53 -12.34
CA LEU A 246 7.03 17.30 -12.60
C LEU A 246 7.99 16.58 -13.56
N ALA A 247 7.81 15.27 -13.75
CA ALA A 247 8.51 14.49 -14.76
C ALA A 247 7.47 13.76 -15.63
N ASP A 248 7.64 13.80 -16.96
CA ASP A 248 6.68 13.25 -17.92
C ASP A 248 6.59 11.72 -17.86
N THR A 249 7.72 11.05 -17.62
CA THR A 249 7.82 9.59 -17.60
C THR A 249 8.54 9.09 -16.36
N LEU A 250 8.19 7.87 -15.95
CA LEU A 250 8.96 7.11 -14.97
C LEU A 250 9.77 6.06 -15.75
N PRO A 251 11.11 6.24 -15.87
CA PRO A 251 11.93 5.31 -16.65
C PRO A 251 11.96 3.92 -16.00
N GLN A 252 12.36 2.93 -16.80
CA GLN A 252 12.60 1.58 -16.28
C GLN A 252 13.72 1.60 -15.22
N PRO A 253 13.65 0.74 -14.19
CA PRO A 253 14.63 0.70 -13.10
C PRO A 253 15.94 -0.01 -13.52
N THR A 254 16.51 0.41 -14.65
CA THR A 254 17.74 -0.13 -15.24
C THR A 254 18.92 0.84 -15.18
N ALA A 255 18.67 2.07 -14.74
CA ALA A 255 19.68 3.12 -14.57
C ALA A 255 19.31 3.99 -13.36
N LEU A 256 20.30 4.73 -12.85
CA LEU A 256 20.07 5.76 -11.84
C LEU A 256 19.21 6.89 -12.42
N CYS A 257 18.48 7.57 -11.55
CA CYS A 257 17.81 8.82 -11.90
C CYS A 257 18.82 9.91 -12.31
N ASP A 258 18.36 10.88 -13.09
CA ASP A 258 19.12 12.08 -13.40
C ASP A 258 19.15 12.99 -12.16
N VAL A 259 20.16 12.79 -11.31
CA VAL A 259 20.33 13.53 -10.05
C VAL A 259 20.36 15.04 -10.26
N PRO A 260 21.16 15.60 -11.20
CA PRO A 260 21.14 17.04 -11.50
C PRO A 260 19.74 17.56 -11.87
N LEU A 261 19.02 16.86 -12.75
CA LEU A 261 17.68 17.26 -13.14
C LEU A 261 16.69 17.19 -11.98
N ALA A 262 16.75 16.12 -11.17
CA ALA A 262 15.88 15.97 -10.01
C ALA A 262 16.13 17.06 -8.96
N ALA A 263 17.39 17.38 -8.69
CA ALA A 263 17.78 18.46 -7.79
C ALA A 263 17.30 19.83 -8.29
N GLN A 264 17.53 20.14 -9.57
CA GLN A 264 17.10 21.39 -10.19
C GLN A 264 15.58 21.55 -10.14
N THR A 265 14.84 20.49 -10.49
CA THR A 265 13.36 20.47 -10.45
C THR A 265 12.83 20.75 -9.04
N ALA A 266 13.44 20.18 -8.01
CA ALA A 266 13.04 20.44 -6.62
C ALA A 266 13.30 21.90 -6.19
N LEU A 267 14.46 22.45 -6.58
CA LEU A 267 14.82 23.85 -6.31
C LEU A 267 13.90 24.85 -7.02
N ASP A 268 13.67 24.64 -8.32
CA ASP A 268 12.81 25.51 -9.13
C ASP A 268 11.38 25.53 -8.57
N HIS A 269 10.86 24.37 -8.17
CA HIS A 269 9.56 24.29 -7.52
C HIS A 269 9.53 25.04 -6.19
N ALA A 270 10.54 24.87 -5.35
CA ALA A 270 10.61 25.53 -4.03
C ALA A 270 10.67 27.06 -4.14
N GLN A 271 11.35 27.58 -5.16
CA GLN A 271 11.63 29.00 -5.36
C GLN A 271 10.61 29.71 -6.27
N ALA A 272 9.67 28.99 -6.87
CA ALA A 272 8.64 29.57 -7.72
C ALA A 272 7.83 30.66 -6.97
N PRO A 273 7.70 31.90 -7.51
CA PRO A 273 7.07 33.04 -6.84
C PRO A 273 5.62 32.79 -6.37
N ALA A 274 4.90 31.98 -7.13
CA ALA A 274 3.63 31.39 -6.76
C ALA A 274 3.79 29.89 -6.96
N ARG A 275 4.26 29.18 -5.92
CA ARG A 275 4.43 27.72 -5.93
C ARG A 275 3.21 27.09 -6.60
N MET A 276 3.38 26.62 -7.83
CA MET A 276 2.27 26.06 -8.59
C MET A 276 1.70 24.91 -7.78
N ALA A 277 0.39 24.92 -7.58
CA ALA A 277 -0.28 23.79 -6.98
C ALA A 277 -0.05 22.58 -7.90
N LEU A 278 0.73 21.62 -7.40
CA LEU A 278 0.97 20.37 -8.12
C LEU A 278 -0.29 19.51 -8.00
N THR A 279 -0.52 18.72 -9.05
CA THR A 279 -1.61 17.75 -9.08
C THR A 279 -1.00 16.37 -9.18
N LEU A 280 -1.47 15.45 -8.35
CA LEU A 280 -1.03 14.07 -8.46
C LEU A 280 -1.54 13.48 -9.77
N ARG A 281 -0.71 12.61 -10.36
CA ARG A 281 -1.15 11.74 -11.44
C ARG A 281 -2.39 10.93 -11.01
N PRO A 282 -3.27 10.58 -11.96
CA PRO A 282 -4.45 9.77 -11.66
C PRO A 282 -4.10 8.52 -10.86
N LEU A 283 -4.97 8.15 -9.90
CA LEU A 283 -4.76 6.96 -9.07
C LEU A 283 -4.49 5.67 -9.87
N PRO A 284 -5.20 5.39 -10.99
CA PRO A 284 -4.88 4.23 -11.83
C PRO A 284 -3.42 4.21 -12.29
N GLU A 285 -2.88 5.36 -12.72
CA GLU A 285 -1.51 5.47 -13.20
C GLU A 285 -0.48 5.23 -12.09
N LEU A 286 -0.76 5.73 -10.88
CA LEU A 286 0.08 5.47 -9.70
C LEU A 286 0.09 3.98 -9.33
N LEU A 287 -1.06 3.31 -9.42
CA LEU A 287 -1.19 1.89 -9.13
C LEU A 287 -0.55 1.03 -10.22
N ASP A 288 -0.63 1.44 -11.50
CA ASP A 288 0.08 0.80 -12.62
C ASP A 288 1.59 0.79 -12.38
N ALA A 289 2.17 1.96 -12.07
CA ALA A 289 3.60 2.05 -11.77
C ALA A 289 3.98 1.19 -10.55
N LEU A 290 3.20 1.21 -9.47
CA LEU A 290 3.44 0.39 -8.29
C LEU A 290 3.41 -1.10 -8.61
N ASP A 291 2.43 -1.55 -9.39
CA ASP A 291 2.23 -2.94 -9.76
C ASP A 291 3.37 -3.47 -10.64
N LEU A 292 3.81 -2.66 -11.62
CA LEU A 292 4.95 -2.97 -12.47
C LEU A 292 6.24 -3.09 -11.66
N HIS A 293 6.55 -2.12 -10.80
CA HIS A 293 7.79 -2.13 -10.01
C HIS A 293 7.83 -3.26 -8.99
N LEU A 294 6.69 -3.63 -8.39
CA LEU A 294 6.61 -4.81 -7.52
C LEU A 294 6.99 -6.10 -8.26
N ARG A 295 6.69 -6.21 -9.56
CA ARG A 295 6.97 -7.41 -10.37
C ARG A 295 8.38 -7.47 -10.92
N LEU A 296 9.04 -6.32 -10.98
CA LEU A 296 10.43 -6.19 -11.40
C LEU A 296 11.42 -6.41 -10.25
N HIS A 297 10.96 -6.30 -8.99
CA HIS A 297 11.73 -6.51 -7.76
C HIS A 297 11.78 -7.99 -7.36
#